data_AF-A0ABD1D6H4-F1
#
_entry.id   AF-A0ABD1D6H4-F1
#
_cell.length_a   1.000
_cell.length_b   1.000
_cell.length_c   1.000
_cell.angle_alpha   90.00
_cell.angle_beta   90.00
_cell.angle_gamma   90.00
#
_symmetry.space_group_name_H-M   'P 1'
#
loop_
_entity.id
_entity.type
_entity.pdbx_description
1 polymer ?
#
loop_
_entity_poly.entity_id
_entity_poly.type
_entity_poly.pdbx_seq_one_letter_code
_entity_poly.pdbx_strand_id
1 'polypeptide(L)'
;MRLLASLTTLGLISISAVFASLAHYTEYKSFPEALSECAEYFEVSNCTLRRIIDDHYPRNELVQRLVYCSLINLGAWDIEKHSERSHVLQGFFKPAAGDSCYQNRTQNCLKDIGHTCKDHAERAYEAFQCYYRQYGNLVDDAQYVPLELNELYTLVSAGFAIQNLPRCVLVEYSKGNILDEPNFPRTLLTGSVRGGYYSRQRGINIENMYVQFGVPELVTAETRQCCDAALKEVCDGSDAVKLHRIFKNCLKDIIPTLKLVEVVAGMIVNKSLQECAEYLEVSNCTLQWIAEDSYPNVEEVQRLIHCTLVNLGAWDHESDTARSHVLRSFFQPAAGDCCYLNRTLECLQCVNSKHEDHYERVYESFQCFNHNYGSLVSSDQYVPFERSGLFRIIETGFTLRTLPRCTLEQYSEGNILDDAHFAQVHLACALRGGYYSLQSGLNLQAVYVQFAHPELLTAETKQCCDAAAREECDSDHATKLYRIFRNCLKDIIPTLGLFQTAAKNVLNKCSE
;
A
#
# COMPACT_ATOMS: atom_id res chain seq x y z
N MET A 1 -24.57 -49.26 52.22
CA MET A 1 -24.25 -47.83 51.98
C MET A 1 -22.92 -47.77 51.25
N ARG A 2 -22.87 -47.07 50.09
CA ARG A 2 -21.70 -46.70 49.26
C ARG A 2 -21.11 -47.84 48.40
N LEU A 3 -21.49 -47.96 47.12
CA LEU A 3 -21.04 -47.23 45.90
C LEU A 3 -19.55 -47.41 45.59
N LEU A 4 -19.24 -48.35 44.69
CA LEU A 4 -18.05 -48.33 43.82
C LEU A 4 -18.49 -48.81 42.43
N ALA A 5 -19.04 -47.89 41.64
CA ALA A 5 -19.20 -48.06 40.20
C ALA A 5 -18.05 -47.32 39.53
N SER A 6 -17.17 -48.07 38.88
CA SER A 6 -16.02 -47.58 38.14
C SER A 6 -16.48 -46.72 36.95
N LEU A 7 -16.26 -45.41 37.02
CA LEU A 7 -16.44 -44.51 35.89
C LEU A 7 -15.28 -44.70 34.90
N THR A 8 -15.53 -45.36 33.78
CA THR A 8 -14.75 -45.17 32.55
C THR A 8 -15.32 -43.98 31.79
N THR A 9 -14.83 -42.77 32.07
CA THR A 9 -15.06 -41.61 31.22
C THR A 9 -14.15 -41.71 29.99
N LEU A 10 -14.69 -42.21 28.88
CA LEU A 10 -14.14 -41.94 27.55
C LEU A 10 -14.25 -40.42 27.31
N GLY A 11 -13.12 -39.73 27.39
CA GLY A 11 -13.00 -38.36 26.93
C GLY A 11 -13.21 -38.31 25.42
N LEU A 12 -14.41 -37.88 25.00
CA LEU A 12 -14.63 -37.34 23.67
C LEU A 12 -13.80 -36.06 23.57
N ILE A 13 -12.56 -36.19 23.10
CA ILE A 13 -11.80 -35.06 22.59
C ILE A 13 -12.53 -34.64 21.33
N SER A 14 -13.34 -33.59 21.43
CA SER A 14 -13.80 -32.83 20.27
C SER A 14 -12.57 -32.43 19.49
N ILE A 15 -12.36 -33.10 18.35
CA ILE A 15 -11.47 -32.62 17.31
C ILE A 15 -12.18 -31.38 16.77
N SER A 16 -11.94 -30.23 17.39
CA SER A 16 -12.12 -28.97 16.71
C SER A 16 -11.20 -29.03 15.51
N ALA A 17 -11.78 -29.26 14.34
CA ALA A 17 -11.08 -29.06 13.09
C ALA A 17 -10.63 -27.60 13.10
N VAL A 18 -9.37 -27.39 13.49
CA VAL A 18 -8.67 -26.15 13.22
C VAL A 18 -8.57 -26.13 11.69
N PHE A 19 -9.55 -25.52 11.05
CA PHE A 19 -9.36 -25.00 9.71
C PHE A 19 -8.21 -24.02 9.87
N ALA A 20 -7.01 -24.45 9.50
CA ALA A 20 -5.93 -23.53 9.24
C ALA A 20 -6.45 -22.63 8.12
N SER A 21 -6.99 -21.46 8.48
CA SER A 21 -7.29 -20.42 7.51
C SER A 21 -5.94 -20.06 6.92
N LEU A 22 -5.67 -20.49 5.69
CA LEU A 22 -4.56 -19.94 4.93
C LEU A 22 -4.75 -18.41 4.99
N ALA A 23 -3.69 -17.66 5.31
CA ALA A 23 -3.75 -16.21 5.30
C ALA A 23 -4.10 -15.75 3.87
N HIS A 24 -5.38 -15.50 3.62
CA HIS A 24 -5.96 -15.08 2.35
C HIS A 24 -6.21 -13.57 2.40
N TYR A 25 -6.01 -12.88 1.28
CA TYR A 25 -6.42 -11.47 1.12
C TYR A 25 -7.91 -11.45 0.76
N THR A 26 -8.72 -12.06 1.60
CA THR A 26 -10.15 -12.24 1.37
C THR A 26 -10.85 -11.94 2.67
N GLU A 27 -11.57 -10.83 2.70
CA GLU A 27 -12.34 -10.40 3.84
C GLU A 27 -13.82 -10.52 3.51
N TYR A 28 -14.58 -11.05 4.47
CA TYR A 28 -16.03 -11.07 4.43
C TYR A 28 -16.53 -10.34 5.66
N LYS A 29 -17.41 -9.37 5.46
CA LYS A 29 -17.94 -8.54 6.54
C LYS A 29 -19.40 -8.20 6.27
N SER A 30 -20.21 -8.15 7.31
CA SER A 30 -21.59 -7.67 7.26
C SER A 30 -21.64 -6.18 7.62
N PHE A 31 -22.74 -5.50 7.28
CA PHE A 31 -22.91 -4.09 7.69
C PHE A 31 -22.92 -3.91 9.22
N PRO A 32 -23.61 -4.75 10.02
CA PRO A 32 -23.57 -4.65 11.49
C PRO A 32 -22.17 -4.82 12.07
N GLU A 33 -21.34 -5.72 11.51
CA GLU A 33 -19.94 -5.88 11.95
C GLU A 33 -19.11 -4.61 11.67
N ALA A 34 -19.19 -4.07 10.45
CA ALA A 34 -18.50 -2.82 10.11
C ALA A 34 -18.94 -1.64 10.99
N LEU A 35 -20.25 -1.56 11.27
CA LEU A 35 -20.81 -0.54 12.15
C LEU A 35 -20.31 -0.69 13.59
N SER A 36 -20.18 -1.93 14.09
CA SER A 36 -19.64 -2.21 15.43
C SER A 36 -18.17 -1.81 15.54
N GLU A 37 -17.34 -2.11 14.54
CA GLU A 37 -15.94 -1.67 14.51
C GLU A 37 -15.83 -0.14 14.54
N CYS A 38 -16.63 0.55 13.72
CA CYS A 38 -16.66 2.01 13.70
C CYS A 38 -17.16 2.61 15.02
N ALA A 39 -18.09 1.93 15.71
CA ALA A 39 -18.52 2.34 17.04
C ALA A 39 -17.36 2.26 18.05
N GLU A 40 -16.51 1.24 17.97
CA GLU A 40 -15.29 1.15 18.77
C GLU A 40 -14.32 2.29 18.45
N TYR A 41 -14.10 2.60 17.17
CA TYR A 41 -13.21 3.69 16.75
C TYR A 41 -13.64 5.06 17.27
N PHE A 42 -14.95 5.27 17.44
CA PHE A 42 -15.52 6.52 17.95
C PHE A 42 -15.96 6.43 19.42
N GLU A 43 -15.56 5.38 20.15
CA GLU A 43 -15.88 5.16 21.57
C GLU A 43 -17.40 5.23 21.88
N VAL A 44 -18.23 4.77 20.94
CA VAL A 44 -19.68 4.72 21.09
C VAL A 44 -20.06 3.47 21.87
N SER A 45 -20.71 3.66 23.02
CA SER A 45 -21.15 2.53 23.85
C SER A 45 -22.12 1.61 23.11
N ASN A 46 -22.08 0.31 23.42
CA ASN A 46 -23.02 -0.68 22.89
C ASN A 46 -24.50 -0.32 23.13
N CYS A 47 -24.80 0.36 24.24
CA CYS A 47 -26.16 0.85 24.51
C CYS A 47 -26.59 1.93 23.52
N THR A 48 -25.71 2.89 23.23
CA THR A 48 -25.94 3.94 22.23
C THR A 48 -26.07 3.34 20.84
N LEU A 49 -25.20 2.39 20.48
CA LEU A 49 -25.22 1.73 19.18
C LEU A 49 -26.53 0.98 18.93
N ARG A 50 -27.01 0.21 19.92
CA ARG A 50 -28.32 -0.45 19.84
C ARG A 50 -29.44 0.56 19.61
N ARG A 51 -29.44 1.68 20.34
CA ARG A 51 -30.45 2.73 20.15
C ARG A 51 -30.41 3.31 18.74
N ILE A 52 -29.23 3.52 18.15
CA ILE A 52 -29.08 3.99 16.77
C ILE A 52 -29.73 3.02 15.78
N ILE A 53 -29.53 1.71 15.98
CA ILE A 53 -30.11 0.66 15.15
C ILE A 53 -31.64 0.60 15.33
N ASP A 54 -32.12 0.60 16.57
CA ASP A 54 -33.55 0.58 16.91
C ASP A 54 -34.28 1.83 16.37
N ASP A 55 -33.61 2.98 16.39
CA ASP A 55 -34.11 4.26 15.84
C ASP A 55 -33.93 4.35 14.31
N HIS A 56 -33.55 3.26 13.64
CA HIS A 56 -33.41 3.15 12.19
C HIS A 56 -32.43 4.17 11.58
N TYR A 57 -31.26 4.33 12.22
CA TYR A 57 -30.18 5.22 11.81
C TYR A 57 -30.63 6.70 11.70
N PRO A 58 -30.97 7.36 12.83
CA PRO A 58 -31.50 8.72 12.82
C PRO A 58 -30.47 9.75 12.32
N ARG A 59 -30.93 10.81 11.63
CA ARG A 59 -30.04 11.86 11.09
C ARG A 59 -29.45 12.69 12.23
N ASN A 60 -28.18 12.46 12.55
CA ASN A 60 -27.34 13.29 13.38
C ASN A 60 -25.86 13.06 13.03
N GLU A 61 -24.98 13.95 13.48
CA GLU A 61 -23.56 13.95 13.13
C GLU A 61 -22.85 12.62 13.49
N LEU A 62 -23.15 12.05 14.66
CA LEU A 62 -22.55 10.79 15.10
C LEU A 62 -22.93 9.63 14.15
N VAL A 63 -24.22 9.51 13.82
CA VAL A 63 -24.70 8.45 12.91
C VAL A 63 -24.14 8.64 11.50
N GLN A 64 -24.04 9.89 11.03
CA GLN A 64 -23.42 10.18 9.73
C GLN A 64 -21.97 9.68 9.67
N ARG A 65 -21.19 9.94 10.73
CA ARG A 65 -19.79 9.49 10.84
C ARG A 65 -19.67 7.97 10.96
N LEU A 66 -20.54 7.33 11.74
CA LEU A 66 -20.56 5.87 11.87
C LEU A 66 -20.87 5.18 10.54
N VAL A 67 -21.89 5.65 9.82
CA VAL A 67 -22.26 5.12 8.50
C VAL A 67 -21.12 5.35 7.51
N TYR A 68 -20.54 6.55 7.46
CA TYR A 68 -19.42 6.85 6.58
C TYR A 68 -18.23 5.92 6.80
N CYS A 69 -17.80 5.75 8.05
CA CYS A 69 -16.76 4.80 8.43
C CYS A 69 -17.12 3.38 8.01
N SER A 70 -18.37 2.95 8.22
CA SER A 70 -18.82 1.60 7.86
C SER A 70 -18.72 1.37 6.35
N LEU A 71 -19.12 2.35 5.53
CA LEU A 71 -19.02 2.23 4.08
C LEU A 71 -17.57 2.19 3.59
N ILE A 72 -16.64 2.86 4.28
CA ILE A 72 -15.20 2.75 4.00
C ILE A 72 -14.70 1.34 4.35
N ASN A 73 -14.98 0.85 5.56
CA ASN A 73 -14.54 -0.50 5.98
C ASN A 73 -15.08 -1.61 5.08
N LEU A 74 -16.24 -1.40 4.45
CA LEU A 74 -16.85 -2.34 3.50
C LEU A 74 -16.37 -2.16 2.06
N GLY A 75 -15.47 -1.20 1.79
CA GLY A 75 -15.03 -0.87 0.43
C GLY A 75 -16.16 -0.33 -0.46
N ALA A 76 -17.27 0.12 0.13
CA ALA A 76 -18.48 0.58 -0.53
C ALA A 76 -18.49 2.10 -0.78
N TRP A 77 -17.47 2.83 -0.33
CA TRP A 77 -17.29 4.25 -0.55
C TRP A 77 -15.95 4.55 -1.22
N ASP A 78 -15.97 5.34 -2.29
CA ASP A 78 -14.77 5.84 -2.96
C ASP A 78 -14.33 7.15 -2.30
N ILE A 79 -13.22 7.10 -1.57
CA ILE A 79 -12.69 8.25 -0.82
C ILE A 79 -12.24 9.37 -1.76
N GLU A 80 -11.71 9.06 -2.94
CA GLU A 80 -11.20 10.06 -3.88
C GLU A 80 -12.33 10.74 -4.66
N LYS A 81 -13.32 9.96 -5.09
CA LYS A 81 -14.49 10.48 -5.82
C LYS A 81 -15.58 11.04 -4.90
N HIS A 82 -15.46 10.77 -3.61
CA HIS A 82 -16.46 11.13 -2.60
C HIS A 82 -17.87 10.64 -2.98
N SER A 83 -17.96 9.40 -3.45
CA SER A 83 -19.18 8.78 -3.96
C SER A 83 -19.26 7.31 -3.58
N GLU A 84 -20.46 6.74 -3.57
CA GLU A 84 -20.66 5.33 -3.30
C GLU A 84 -20.20 4.44 -4.46
N ARG A 85 -19.64 3.28 -4.15
CA ARG A 85 -19.39 2.20 -5.11
C ARG A 85 -20.63 1.32 -5.17
N SER A 86 -21.60 1.72 -6.01
CA SER A 86 -22.92 1.07 -6.09
C SER A 86 -22.88 -0.45 -6.29
N HIS A 87 -21.90 -0.96 -7.06
CA HIS A 87 -21.72 -2.40 -7.30
C HIS A 87 -21.32 -3.20 -6.04
N VAL A 88 -20.73 -2.53 -5.04
CA VAL A 88 -20.37 -3.09 -3.73
C VAL A 88 -21.52 -2.90 -2.75
N LEU A 89 -21.99 -1.65 -2.60
CA LEU A 89 -22.97 -1.27 -1.59
C LEU A 89 -24.27 -2.07 -1.69
N GLN A 90 -24.72 -2.35 -2.91
CA GLN A 90 -25.93 -3.13 -3.13
C GLN A 90 -25.89 -4.54 -2.54
N GLY A 91 -24.70 -5.15 -2.39
CA GLY A 91 -24.56 -6.50 -1.83
C GLY A 91 -25.00 -6.60 -0.37
N PHE A 92 -25.02 -5.47 0.34
CA PHE A 92 -25.44 -5.38 1.73
C PHE A 92 -26.95 -5.20 1.91
N PHE A 93 -27.72 -5.14 0.81
CA PHE A 93 -29.15 -4.93 0.84
C PHE A 93 -29.89 -6.01 0.05
N LYS A 94 -31.05 -6.42 0.57
CA LYS A 94 -31.94 -7.37 -0.08
C LYS A 94 -33.31 -6.72 -0.32
N PRO A 95 -33.79 -6.67 -1.57
CA PRO A 95 -35.09 -6.09 -1.88
C PRO A 95 -36.22 -6.91 -1.26
N ALA A 96 -37.35 -6.25 -0.99
CA ALA A 96 -38.55 -6.93 -0.54
C ALA A 96 -39.06 -7.90 -1.62
N ALA A 97 -39.66 -9.01 -1.19
CA ALA A 97 -40.18 -10.01 -2.12
C ALA A 97 -41.23 -9.40 -3.07
N GLY A 98 -41.00 -9.50 -4.38
CA GLY A 98 -41.88 -8.96 -5.42
C GLY A 98 -41.66 -7.48 -5.76
N ASP A 99 -40.74 -6.78 -5.10
CA ASP A 99 -40.36 -5.42 -5.51
C ASP A 99 -39.39 -5.48 -6.69
N SER A 100 -39.85 -5.04 -7.86
CA SER A 100 -39.03 -4.92 -9.08
C SER A 100 -38.57 -3.47 -9.35
N CYS A 101 -39.02 -2.51 -8.55
CA CYS A 101 -38.80 -1.07 -8.78
C CYS A 101 -37.70 -0.49 -7.88
N TYR A 102 -37.20 -1.26 -6.90
CA TYR A 102 -36.18 -0.84 -5.94
C TYR A 102 -34.92 -0.21 -6.57
N GLN A 103 -34.42 -0.77 -7.67
CA GLN A 103 -33.22 -0.25 -8.37
C GLN A 103 -33.47 1.17 -8.90
N ASN A 104 -34.57 1.37 -9.63
CA ASN A 104 -34.93 2.68 -10.21
C ASN A 104 -35.15 3.73 -9.11
N ARG A 105 -35.82 3.37 -8.02
CA ARG A 105 -36.04 4.28 -6.88
C ARG A 105 -34.73 4.66 -6.20
N THR A 106 -33.84 3.70 -5.98
CA THR A 106 -32.52 3.93 -5.37
C THR A 106 -31.67 4.83 -6.26
N GLN A 107 -31.57 4.54 -7.56
CA GLN A 107 -30.83 5.37 -8.51
C GLN A 107 -31.36 6.79 -8.61
N ASN A 108 -32.69 6.98 -8.60
CA ASN A 108 -33.27 8.31 -8.59
C ASN A 108 -32.94 9.08 -7.31
N CYS A 109 -32.95 8.41 -6.15
CA CYS A 109 -32.55 9.01 -4.88
C CYS A 109 -31.06 9.44 -4.89
N LEU A 110 -30.16 8.62 -5.44
CA LEU A 110 -28.73 8.91 -5.50
C LEU A 110 -28.39 10.13 -6.37
N LYS A 111 -29.15 10.39 -7.45
CA LYS A 111 -28.93 11.55 -8.34
C LYS A 111 -29.02 12.89 -7.60
N ASP A 112 -29.85 12.97 -6.58
CA ASP A 112 -30.08 14.23 -5.84
C ASP A 112 -28.96 14.56 -4.84
N ILE A 113 -28.07 13.61 -4.54
CA ILE A 113 -26.97 13.78 -3.57
C ILE A 113 -25.80 14.56 -4.19
N GLY A 114 -25.47 14.28 -5.46
CA GLY A 114 -24.29 14.82 -6.16
C GLY A 114 -24.31 16.34 -6.40
N HIS A 115 -25.43 17.01 -6.18
CA HIS A 115 -25.62 18.44 -6.45
C HIS A 115 -25.45 19.35 -5.22
N THR A 116 -24.92 18.84 -4.10
CA THR A 116 -24.96 19.56 -2.82
C THR A 116 -23.57 19.78 -2.21
N CYS A 117 -23.34 20.96 -1.60
CA CYS A 117 -22.11 21.31 -0.86
C CYS A 117 -22.04 20.63 0.53
N LYS A 118 -22.50 19.38 0.64
CA LYS A 118 -22.53 18.65 1.91
C LYS A 118 -21.15 18.08 2.26
N ASP A 119 -20.92 17.91 3.55
CA ASP A 119 -19.74 17.21 4.08
C ASP A 119 -19.73 15.74 3.65
N HIS A 120 -18.55 15.12 3.60
CA HIS A 120 -18.37 13.74 3.11
C HIS A 120 -19.19 12.72 3.91
N ALA A 121 -19.23 12.86 5.25
CA ALA A 121 -19.99 11.96 6.10
C ALA A 121 -21.51 12.10 5.87
N GLU A 122 -21.97 13.31 5.59
CA GLU A 122 -23.35 13.58 5.26
C GLU A 122 -23.75 12.98 3.90
N ARG A 123 -22.89 13.09 2.87
CA ARG A 123 -23.14 12.47 1.56
C ARG A 123 -23.21 10.95 1.66
N ALA A 124 -22.27 10.34 2.39
CA ALA A 124 -22.25 8.90 2.61
C ALA A 124 -23.50 8.41 3.35
N TYR A 125 -23.92 9.15 4.38
CA TYR A 125 -25.16 8.88 5.08
C TYR A 125 -26.39 8.98 4.16
N GLU A 126 -26.47 9.99 3.30
CA GLU A 126 -27.58 10.12 2.36
C GLU A 126 -27.60 8.99 1.33
N ALA A 127 -26.43 8.57 0.82
CA ALA A 127 -26.32 7.44 -0.09
C ALA A 127 -26.80 6.15 0.60
N PHE A 128 -26.33 5.89 1.81
CA PHE A 128 -26.81 4.78 2.64
C PHE A 128 -28.33 4.83 2.85
N GLN A 129 -28.90 6.01 3.16
CA GLN A 129 -30.34 6.17 3.35
C GLN A 129 -31.13 5.92 2.06
N CYS A 130 -30.59 6.23 0.89
CA CYS A 130 -31.21 5.84 -0.38
C CYS A 130 -31.31 4.31 -0.49
N TYR A 131 -30.25 3.57 -0.18
CA TYR A 131 -30.30 2.11 -0.19
C TYR A 131 -31.23 1.56 0.90
N TYR A 132 -31.09 2.04 2.13
CA TYR A 132 -31.87 1.59 3.28
C TYR A 132 -33.37 1.83 3.13
N ARG A 133 -33.78 2.91 2.46
CA ARG A 133 -35.21 3.26 2.27
C ARG A 133 -35.79 2.76 0.95
N GLN A 134 -35.00 2.69 -0.11
CA GLN A 134 -35.49 2.44 -1.47
C GLN A 134 -35.07 1.08 -2.03
N TYR A 135 -33.96 0.50 -1.56
CA TYR A 135 -33.43 -0.77 -2.06
C TYR A 135 -34.04 -1.96 -1.31
N GLY A 136 -33.98 -1.95 0.03
CA GLY A 136 -34.51 -3.03 0.86
C GLY A 136 -33.88 -3.13 2.23
N ASN A 137 -33.93 -4.33 2.83
CA ASN A 137 -33.42 -4.58 4.17
C ASN A 137 -31.92 -4.90 4.14
N LEU A 138 -31.20 -4.56 5.20
CA LEU A 138 -29.81 -4.99 5.37
C LEU A 138 -29.72 -6.52 5.40
N VAL A 139 -28.64 -7.04 4.82
CA VAL A 139 -28.30 -8.46 4.88
C VAL A 139 -27.42 -8.71 6.10
N ASP A 140 -27.80 -9.69 6.92
CA ASP A 140 -27.05 -10.08 8.12
C ASP A 140 -25.80 -10.91 7.78
N ASP A 141 -25.83 -11.65 6.66
CA ASP A 141 -24.70 -12.46 6.22
C ASP A 141 -23.53 -11.60 5.74
N ALA A 142 -22.31 -12.03 6.07
CA ALA A 142 -21.09 -11.37 5.64
C ALA A 142 -20.93 -11.40 4.11
N GLN A 143 -20.64 -10.24 3.52
CA GLN A 143 -20.44 -10.05 2.09
C GLN A 143 -18.94 -9.88 1.78
N TYR A 144 -18.53 -10.22 0.56
CA TYR A 144 -17.14 -10.03 0.13
C TYR A 144 -16.78 -8.53 0.14
N VAL A 145 -15.67 -8.18 0.79
CA VAL A 145 -15.12 -6.83 0.80
C VAL A 145 -14.06 -6.72 -0.30
N PRO A 146 -14.19 -5.78 -1.26
CA PRO A 146 -13.22 -5.63 -2.32
C PRO A 146 -11.90 -5.06 -1.80
N LEU A 147 -10.81 -5.54 -2.39
CA LEU A 147 -9.46 -5.07 -2.12
C LEU A 147 -9.22 -3.69 -2.75
N GLU A 148 -8.53 -2.81 -2.04
CA GLU A 148 -8.00 -1.58 -2.61
C GLU A 148 -6.80 -1.87 -3.53
N LEU A 149 -6.44 -0.89 -4.38
CA LEU A 149 -5.44 -1.10 -5.42
C LEU A 149 -4.07 -1.59 -4.90
N ASN A 150 -3.61 -1.06 -3.76
CA ASN A 150 -2.35 -1.51 -3.15
C ASN A 150 -2.43 -2.93 -2.59
N GLU A 151 -3.60 -3.34 -2.13
CA GLU A 151 -3.84 -4.71 -1.66
C GLU A 151 -3.88 -5.68 -2.85
N LEU A 152 -4.44 -5.25 -3.99
CA LEU A 152 -4.35 -5.97 -5.25
C LEU A 152 -2.88 -6.12 -5.73
N TYR A 153 -2.06 -5.06 -5.62
CA TYR A 153 -0.62 -5.16 -5.92
C TYR A 153 0.08 -6.17 -5.00
N THR A 154 -0.23 -6.10 -3.71
CA THR A 154 0.34 -7.01 -2.70
C THR A 154 -0.10 -8.46 -2.96
N LEU A 155 -1.36 -8.68 -3.31
CA LEU A 155 -1.92 -9.98 -3.69
C LEU A 155 -1.16 -10.58 -4.88
N VAL A 156 -0.93 -9.80 -5.95
CA VAL A 156 -0.22 -10.24 -7.15
C VAL A 156 1.26 -10.51 -6.86
N SER A 157 1.93 -9.60 -6.14
CA SER A 157 3.33 -9.77 -5.74
C SER A 157 3.53 -11.03 -4.89
N ALA A 158 2.63 -11.28 -3.92
CA ALA A 158 2.63 -12.52 -3.15
C ALA A 158 2.40 -13.76 -4.04
N GLY A 159 1.56 -13.65 -5.06
CA GLY A 159 1.37 -14.69 -6.07
C GLY A 159 2.67 -15.04 -6.80
N PHE A 160 3.44 -14.04 -7.23
CA PHE A 160 4.74 -14.24 -7.86
C PHE A 160 5.75 -14.91 -6.93
N ALA A 161 5.80 -14.46 -5.67
CA ALA A 161 6.71 -15.00 -4.66
C ALA A 161 6.37 -16.45 -4.30
N ILE A 162 5.09 -16.78 -4.11
CA ILE A 162 4.63 -18.14 -3.78
C ILE A 162 4.89 -19.11 -4.93
N GLN A 163 4.68 -18.67 -6.18
CA GLN A 163 5.02 -19.47 -7.35
C GLN A 163 6.52 -19.46 -7.68
N ASN A 164 7.32 -18.72 -6.91
CA ASN A 164 8.76 -18.58 -7.08
C ASN A 164 9.12 -18.24 -8.54
N LEU A 165 8.45 -17.23 -9.10
CA LEU A 165 8.64 -16.87 -10.51
C LEU A 165 10.07 -16.37 -10.74
N PRO A 166 10.78 -16.92 -11.74
CA PRO A 166 12.10 -16.44 -12.06
C PRO A 166 12.02 -15.04 -12.66
N ARG A 167 13.05 -14.24 -12.42
CA ARG A 167 13.09 -12.83 -12.84
C ARG A 167 12.88 -12.62 -14.34
N CYS A 168 13.37 -13.53 -15.18
CA CYS A 168 13.14 -13.48 -16.63
C CYS A 168 11.66 -13.58 -17.01
N VAL A 169 10.84 -14.32 -16.25
CA VAL A 169 9.38 -14.39 -16.44
C VAL A 169 8.74 -13.06 -16.02
N LEU A 170 9.21 -12.45 -14.93
CA LEU A 170 8.71 -11.14 -14.50
C LEU A 170 9.04 -10.03 -15.52
N VAL A 171 10.20 -10.09 -16.18
CA VAL A 171 10.55 -9.18 -17.29
C VAL A 171 9.60 -9.36 -18.48
N GLU A 172 9.21 -10.59 -18.80
CA GLU A 172 8.21 -10.80 -19.85
C GLU A 172 6.82 -10.32 -19.42
N TYR A 173 6.46 -10.50 -18.15
CA TYR A 173 5.21 -9.96 -17.61
C TYR A 173 5.17 -8.43 -17.64
N SER A 174 6.27 -7.74 -17.31
CA SER A 174 6.33 -6.27 -17.33
C SER A 174 6.17 -5.69 -18.74
N LYS A 175 6.48 -6.47 -19.78
CA LYS A 175 6.23 -6.11 -21.20
C LYS A 175 4.82 -6.48 -21.68
N GLY A 176 4.01 -7.10 -20.83
CA GLY A 176 2.67 -7.60 -21.19
C GLY A 176 2.66 -9.01 -21.82
N ASN A 177 3.82 -9.68 -21.93
CA ASN A 177 3.93 -11.06 -22.44
C ASN A 177 3.55 -12.08 -21.35
N ILE A 178 2.27 -12.08 -20.98
CA ILE A 178 1.76 -12.80 -19.80
C ILE A 178 0.91 -14.01 -20.19
N LEU A 179 -0.07 -13.81 -21.07
CA LEU A 179 -1.20 -14.72 -21.22
C LEU A 179 -0.82 -16.14 -21.64
N ASP A 180 0.17 -16.28 -22.52
CA ASP A 180 0.63 -17.56 -23.06
C ASP A 180 1.90 -18.08 -22.37
N GLU A 181 2.38 -17.38 -21.34
CA GLU A 181 3.57 -17.76 -20.59
C GLU A 181 3.28 -18.97 -19.67
N PRO A 182 4.16 -20.00 -19.64
CA PRO A 182 3.89 -21.27 -18.93
C PRO A 182 3.60 -21.18 -17.42
N ASN A 183 4.14 -20.18 -16.71
CA ASN A 183 3.92 -20.02 -15.27
C ASN A 183 2.62 -19.26 -14.96
N PHE A 184 2.04 -18.57 -15.95
CA PHE A 184 0.86 -17.73 -15.73
C PHE A 184 -0.37 -18.51 -15.21
N PRO A 185 -0.73 -19.71 -15.71
CA PRO A 185 -1.89 -20.44 -15.20
C PRO A 185 -1.85 -20.71 -13.69
N ARG A 186 -0.68 -21.06 -13.15
CA ARG A 186 -0.52 -21.35 -11.70
C ARG A 186 -0.49 -20.07 -10.87
N THR A 187 0.13 -19.03 -11.40
CA THR A 187 0.13 -17.69 -10.79
C THR A 187 -1.27 -17.11 -10.71
N LEU A 188 -2.03 -17.21 -11.81
CA LEU A 188 -3.43 -16.81 -11.89
C LEU A 188 -4.28 -17.57 -10.87
N LEU A 189 -4.15 -18.91 -10.80
CA LEU A 189 -4.86 -19.70 -9.78
C LEU A 189 -4.52 -19.26 -8.36
N THR A 190 -3.24 -19.03 -8.08
CA THR A 190 -2.79 -18.60 -6.74
C THR A 190 -3.39 -17.24 -6.37
N GLY A 191 -3.33 -16.26 -7.27
CA GLY A 191 -3.95 -14.96 -7.07
C GLY A 191 -5.47 -15.06 -6.90
N SER A 192 -6.14 -15.83 -7.75
CA SER A 192 -7.60 -15.98 -7.69
C SER A 192 -8.09 -16.71 -6.45
N VAL A 193 -7.37 -17.72 -5.97
CA VAL A 193 -7.71 -18.39 -4.70
C VAL A 193 -7.47 -17.43 -3.52
N ARG A 194 -6.36 -16.67 -3.54
CA ARG A 194 -6.00 -15.75 -2.47
C ARG A 194 -6.87 -14.49 -2.40
N GLY A 195 -7.44 -14.06 -3.52
CA GLY A 195 -8.42 -12.97 -3.59
C GLY A 195 -9.87 -13.44 -3.53
N GLY A 196 -10.16 -14.72 -3.28
CA GLY A 196 -11.53 -15.22 -3.16
C GLY A 196 -12.31 -15.32 -4.47
N TYR A 197 -11.67 -15.21 -5.63
CA TYR A 197 -12.28 -15.34 -6.96
C TYR A 197 -12.35 -16.78 -7.47
N TYR A 198 -11.71 -17.73 -6.77
CA TYR A 198 -11.72 -19.13 -7.15
C TYR A 198 -11.63 -20.03 -5.92
N SER A 199 -12.34 -21.17 -5.95
CA SER A 199 -12.16 -22.24 -4.98
C SER A 199 -12.28 -23.61 -5.65
N ARG A 200 -11.62 -24.63 -5.10
CA ARG A 200 -11.70 -26.00 -5.66
C ARG A 200 -13.11 -26.59 -5.61
N GLN A 201 -13.92 -26.15 -4.65
CA GLN A 201 -15.29 -26.65 -4.46
C GLN A 201 -16.29 -25.98 -5.39
N ARG A 202 -16.19 -24.66 -5.58
CA ARG A 202 -17.17 -23.86 -6.34
C ARG A 202 -16.69 -23.42 -7.72
N GLY A 203 -15.41 -23.61 -8.04
CA GLY A 203 -14.79 -23.06 -9.24
C GLY A 203 -14.63 -21.55 -9.15
N ILE A 204 -14.78 -20.87 -10.30
CA ILE A 204 -14.69 -19.42 -10.41
C ILE A 204 -15.88 -18.73 -9.73
N ASN A 205 -15.62 -17.64 -9.03
CA ASN A 205 -16.62 -16.81 -8.36
C ASN A 205 -16.69 -15.45 -9.08
N ILE A 206 -17.58 -15.37 -10.07
CA ILE A 206 -17.78 -14.18 -10.90
C ILE A 206 -18.40 -13.05 -10.10
N GLU A 207 -19.24 -13.37 -9.11
CA GLU A 207 -19.88 -12.42 -8.22
C GLU A 207 -18.83 -11.64 -7.41
N ASN A 208 -17.84 -12.32 -6.82
CA ASN A 208 -16.73 -11.65 -6.13
C ASN A 208 -15.89 -10.78 -7.09
N MET A 209 -15.65 -11.25 -8.33
CA MET A 209 -14.95 -10.44 -9.32
C MET A 209 -15.74 -9.18 -9.69
N TYR A 210 -17.06 -9.27 -9.78
CA TYR A 210 -17.92 -8.12 -10.05
C TYR A 210 -17.90 -7.11 -8.89
N VAL A 211 -17.93 -7.59 -7.64
CA VAL A 211 -17.76 -6.73 -6.46
C VAL A 211 -16.38 -6.06 -6.45
N GLN A 212 -15.33 -6.77 -6.87
CA GLN A 212 -13.97 -6.23 -6.92
C GLN A 212 -13.77 -5.15 -8.00
N PHE A 213 -14.25 -5.40 -9.22
CA PHE A 213 -13.91 -4.59 -10.39
C PHE A 213 -15.04 -3.68 -10.87
N GLY A 214 -16.28 -3.93 -10.43
CA GLY A 214 -17.45 -3.14 -10.82
C GLY A 214 -17.82 -3.20 -12.30
N VAL A 215 -17.35 -4.21 -13.04
CA VAL A 215 -17.53 -4.35 -14.49
C VAL A 215 -18.84 -5.10 -14.80
N PRO A 216 -19.90 -4.44 -15.31
CA PRO A 216 -21.21 -5.07 -15.52
C PRO A 216 -21.21 -6.29 -16.43
N GLU A 217 -20.30 -6.32 -17.42
CA GLU A 217 -20.13 -7.40 -18.39
C GLU A 217 -19.84 -8.74 -17.71
N LEU A 218 -19.24 -8.74 -16.51
CA LEU A 218 -18.95 -9.95 -15.73
C LEU A 218 -20.22 -10.75 -15.40
N VAL A 219 -21.31 -10.07 -15.04
CA VAL A 219 -22.54 -10.73 -14.51
C VAL A 219 -23.59 -11.01 -15.58
N THR A 220 -23.27 -10.76 -16.86
CA THR A 220 -24.15 -11.01 -18.00
C THR A 220 -24.36 -12.51 -18.25
N ALA A 221 -25.45 -12.86 -18.93
CA ALA A 221 -25.74 -14.25 -19.30
C ALA A 221 -24.70 -14.79 -20.29
N GLU A 222 -24.21 -13.92 -21.18
CA GLU A 222 -23.20 -14.21 -22.19
C GLU A 222 -21.87 -14.62 -21.55
N THR A 223 -21.37 -13.85 -20.59
CA THR A 223 -20.12 -14.18 -19.87
C THR A 223 -20.26 -15.49 -19.09
N ARG A 224 -21.40 -15.72 -18.43
CA ARG A 224 -21.67 -17.00 -17.73
C ARG A 224 -21.65 -18.19 -18.69
N GLN A 225 -22.33 -18.08 -19.83
CA GLN A 225 -22.33 -19.12 -20.87
C GLN A 225 -20.93 -19.37 -21.44
N CYS A 226 -20.13 -18.32 -21.64
CA CYS A 226 -18.74 -18.46 -22.07
C CYS A 226 -17.92 -19.26 -21.04
N CYS A 227 -18.04 -18.93 -19.75
CA CYS A 227 -17.33 -19.64 -18.68
C CYS A 227 -17.71 -21.13 -18.64
N ASP A 228 -19.02 -21.43 -18.75
CA ASP A 228 -19.52 -22.82 -18.77
C ASP A 228 -19.02 -23.60 -19.99
N ALA A 229 -18.96 -22.97 -21.16
CA ALA A 229 -18.43 -23.58 -22.38
C ALA A 229 -16.92 -23.84 -22.26
N ALA A 230 -16.16 -22.85 -21.78
CA ALA A 230 -14.72 -22.97 -21.56
C ALA A 230 -14.37 -24.09 -20.57
N LEU A 231 -15.18 -24.30 -19.53
CA LEU A 231 -14.99 -25.42 -18.59
C LEU A 231 -15.21 -26.79 -19.23
N LYS A 232 -16.20 -26.92 -20.13
CA LYS A 232 -16.49 -28.18 -20.84
C LYS A 232 -15.37 -28.62 -21.78
N GLU A 233 -14.58 -27.68 -22.31
CA GLU A 233 -13.43 -28.00 -23.17
C GLU A 233 -12.26 -28.64 -22.40
N VAL A 234 -12.18 -28.44 -21.09
CA VAL A 234 -11.07 -28.90 -20.23
C VAL A 234 -11.57 -29.61 -18.97
N CYS A 235 -12.55 -30.51 -19.12
CA CYS A 235 -13.15 -31.28 -18.02
C CYS A 235 -12.11 -32.00 -17.13
N ASP A 236 -11.09 -32.60 -17.74
CA ASP A 236 -10.03 -33.35 -17.05
C ASP A 236 -8.80 -32.49 -16.71
N GLY A 237 -8.85 -31.19 -17.00
CA GLY A 237 -7.77 -30.26 -16.68
C GLY A 237 -7.63 -30.00 -15.18
N SER A 238 -6.41 -29.66 -14.75
CA SER A 238 -6.18 -29.11 -13.41
C SER A 238 -6.93 -27.79 -13.21
N ASP A 239 -7.17 -27.39 -11.96
CA ASP A 239 -7.84 -26.13 -11.62
C ASP A 239 -7.16 -24.90 -12.27
N ALA A 240 -5.82 -24.93 -12.38
CA ALA A 240 -5.05 -23.87 -13.05
C ALA A 240 -5.33 -23.81 -14.55
N VAL A 241 -5.43 -24.96 -15.22
CA VAL A 241 -5.75 -25.06 -16.65
C VAL A 241 -7.20 -24.61 -16.91
N LYS A 242 -8.14 -25.03 -16.06
CA LYS A 242 -9.55 -24.63 -16.13
C LYS A 242 -9.71 -23.12 -15.99
N LEU A 243 -9.12 -22.55 -14.94
CA LEU A 243 -9.18 -21.11 -14.71
C LEU A 243 -8.50 -20.30 -15.82
N HIS A 244 -7.31 -20.73 -16.26
CA HIS A 244 -6.62 -20.06 -17.37
C HIS A 244 -7.42 -20.09 -18.66
N ARG A 245 -8.08 -21.22 -18.98
CA ARG A 245 -8.98 -21.33 -20.14
C ARG A 245 -10.15 -20.36 -20.06
N ILE A 246 -10.84 -20.33 -18.91
CA ILE A 246 -11.93 -19.36 -18.66
C ILE A 246 -11.41 -17.93 -18.84
N PHE A 247 -10.29 -17.61 -18.19
CA PHE A 247 -9.73 -16.27 -18.23
C PHE A 247 -9.38 -15.85 -19.66
N LYS A 248 -8.65 -16.70 -20.39
CA LYS A 248 -8.21 -16.44 -21.77
C LYS A 248 -9.38 -16.25 -22.75
N ASN A 249 -10.41 -17.09 -22.65
CA ASN A 249 -11.52 -17.08 -23.60
C ASN A 249 -12.59 -16.05 -23.26
N CYS A 250 -12.79 -15.76 -21.97
CA CYS A 250 -13.97 -15.04 -21.51
C CYS A 250 -13.66 -13.74 -20.75
N LEU A 251 -12.56 -13.66 -20.00
CA LEU A 251 -12.37 -12.59 -19.01
C LEU A 251 -11.22 -11.62 -19.32
N LYS A 252 -10.22 -12.02 -20.10
CA LYS A 252 -8.98 -11.23 -20.31
C LYS A 252 -9.21 -9.80 -20.80
N ASP A 253 -10.29 -9.58 -21.57
CA ASP A 253 -10.65 -8.29 -22.16
C ASP A 253 -11.74 -7.57 -21.33
N ILE A 254 -12.26 -8.21 -20.27
CA ILE A 254 -13.30 -7.69 -19.37
C ILE A 254 -12.69 -7.13 -18.08
N ILE A 255 -11.68 -7.81 -17.52
CA ILE A 255 -11.08 -7.44 -16.22
C ILE A 255 -9.60 -7.07 -16.35
N PRO A 256 -9.10 -6.14 -15.52
CA PRO A 256 -7.75 -5.56 -15.67
C PRO A 256 -6.63 -6.47 -15.15
N THR A 257 -6.84 -7.79 -15.06
CA THR A 257 -5.88 -8.71 -14.43
C THR A 257 -4.53 -8.73 -15.15
N LEU A 258 -4.51 -8.72 -16.49
CA LEU A 258 -3.24 -8.67 -17.22
C LEU A 258 -2.49 -7.36 -16.96
N LYS A 259 -3.20 -6.23 -16.95
CA LYS A 259 -2.57 -4.93 -16.66
C LYS A 259 -2.05 -4.85 -15.23
N LEU A 260 -2.78 -5.43 -14.27
CA LEU A 260 -2.35 -5.51 -12.88
C LEU A 260 -1.06 -6.32 -12.74
N VAL A 261 -0.99 -7.48 -13.41
CA VAL A 261 0.21 -8.34 -13.45
C VAL A 261 1.38 -7.62 -14.10
N GLU A 262 1.16 -6.94 -15.22
CA GLU A 262 2.17 -6.13 -15.92
C GLU A 262 2.75 -5.04 -15.01
N VAL A 263 1.89 -4.26 -14.35
CA VAL A 263 2.31 -3.17 -13.46
C VAL A 263 3.12 -3.68 -12.28
N VAL A 264 2.65 -4.73 -11.60
CA VAL A 264 3.35 -5.30 -10.43
C VAL A 264 4.67 -5.95 -10.84
N ALA A 265 4.70 -6.63 -12.00
CA ALA A 265 5.93 -7.16 -12.54
C ALA A 265 6.91 -6.04 -12.88
N GLY A 266 6.45 -4.94 -13.48
CA GLY A 266 7.20 -3.71 -13.69
C GLY A 266 7.81 -3.19 -12.39
N MET A 267 7.01 -2.98 -11.34
CA MET A 267 7.49 -2.53 -10.02
C MET A 267 8.60 -3.42 -9.43
N ILE A 268 8.54 -4.74 -9.65
CA ILE A 268 9.52 -5.71 -9.13
C ILE A 268 10.78 -5.79 -10.02
N VAL A 269 10.60 -5.72 -11.34
CA VAL A 269 11.70 -5.70 -12.32
C VAL A 269 12.49 -4.40 -12.20
N ASN A 270 11.80 -3.30 -11.91
CA ASN A 270 12.29 -1.95 -11.69
C ASN A 270 13.10 -1.79 -10.39
N LYS A 271 14.27 -2.45 -10.34
CA LYS A 271 15.41 -1.97 -9.56
C LYS A 271 16.15 -0.95 -10.43
N SER A 272 16.40 0.26 -9.91
CA SER A 272 16.77 1.50 -10.64
C SER A 272 17.85 1.38 -11.73
N LEU A 273 18.81 0.46 -11.59
CA LEU A 273 19.83 0.20 -12.62
C LEU A 273 19.23 -0.34 -13.93
N GLN A 274 18.13 -1.08 -13.87
CA GLN A 274 17.52 -1.71 -15.04
C GLN A 274 16.44 -0.86 -15.69
N GLU A 275 15.76 0.00 -14.92
CA GLU A 275 14.90 1.05 -15.47
C GLU A 275 15.70 1.96 -16.41
N CYS A 276 16.87 2.38 -15.94
CA CYS A 276 17.78 3.21 -16.72
C CYS A 276 18.38 2.48 -17.92
N ALA A 277 18.55 1.17 -17.84
CA ALA A 277 18.98 0.36 -18.98
C ALA A 277 17.89 0.32 -20.07
N GLU A 278 16.63 0.20 -19.68
CA GLU A 278 15.50 0.25 -20.62
C GLU A 278 15.34 1.66 -21.24
N TYR A 279 15.44 2.72 -20.43
CA TYR A 279 15.37 4.11 -20.94
C TYR A 279 16.49 4.46 -21.92
N LEU A 280 17.66 3.83 -21.76
CA LEU A 280 18.84 4.06 -22.58
C LEU A 280 19.03 2.97 -23.65
N GLU A 281 18.04 2.07 -23.82
CA GLU A 281 18.07 0.95 -24.77
C GLU A 281 19.29 0.02 -24.63
N VAL A 282 19.85 -0.08 -23.41
CA VAL A 282 20.98 -0.94 -23.07
C VAL A 282 20.49 -2.38 -22.96
N SER A 283 21.08 -3.26 -23.78
CA SER A 283 20.67 -4.68 -23.81
C SER A 283 21.01 -5.42 -22.52
N ASN A 284 20.26 -6.48 -22.21
CA ASN A 284 20.57 -7.36 -21.06
C ASN A 284 21.94 -8.05 -21.16
N CYS A 285 22.41 -8.35 -22.36
CA CYS A 285 23.76 -8.88 -22.57
C CYS A 285 24.82 -7.82 -22.23
N THR A 286 24.55 -6.56 -22.56
CA THR A 286 25.40 -5.42 -22.21
C THR A 286 25.42 -5.22 -20.69
N LEU A 287 24.27 -5.28 -20.00
CA LEU A 287 24.22 -5.18 -18.53
C LEU A 287 25.02 -6.28 -17.82
N GLN A 288 24.94 -7.51 -18.32
CA GLN A 288 25.71 -8.62 -17.77
C GLN A 288 27.22 -8.40 -17.97
N TRP A 289 27.63 -7.96 -19.16
CA TRP A 289 29.01 -7.58 -19.45
C TRP A 289 29.50 -6.41 -18.58
N ILE A 290 28.66 -5.38 -18.38
CA ILE A 290 28.97 -4.23 -17.50
C ILE A 290 29.25 -4.68 -16.07
N ALA A 291 28.44 -5.60 -15.53
CA ALA A 291 28.64 -6.11 -14.17
C ALA A 291 29.87 -7.03 -14.07
N GLU A 292 30.13 -7.86 -15.08
CA GLU A 292 31.27 -8.77 -15.14
C GLU A 292 32.61 -8.02 -15.33
N ASP A 293 32.61 -6.92 -16.08
CA ASP A 293 33.77 -6.06 -16.35
C ASP A 293 33.89 -4.86 -15.39
N SER A 294 33.28 -4.98 -14.20
CA SER A 294 33.38 -3.98 -13.11
C SER A 294 33.02 -2.54 -13.53
N TYR A 295 31.96 -2.38 -14.33
CA TYR A 295 31.43 -1.10 -14.83
C TYR A 295 32.47 -0.32 -15.67
N PRO A 296 32.77 -0.75 -16.90
CA PRO A 296 33.83 -0.16 -17.73
C PRO A 296 33.56 1.31 -18.07
N ASN A 297 34.63 2.10 -18.23
CA ASN A 297 34.54 3.54 -18.49
C ASN A 297 34.21 3.82 -19.97
N VAL A 298 32.94 3.66 -20.33
CA VAL A 298 32.40 3.97 -21.66
C VAL A 298 31.12 4.81 -21.53
N GLU A 299 30.85 5.66 -22.53
CA GLU A 299 29.76 6.65 -22.50
C GLU A 299 28.39 6.04 -22.12
N GLU A 300 28.07 4.86 -22.66
CA GLU A 300 26.83 4.12 -22.36
C GLU A 300 26.70 3.79 -20.87
N VAL A 301 27.81 3.35 -20.25
CA VAL A 301 27.86 3.04 -18.81
C VAL A 301 27.79 4.31 -17.96
N GLN A 302 28.47 5.39 -18.37
CA GLN A 302 28.42 6.66 -17.65
C GLN A 302 26.99 7.21 -17.60
N ARG A 303 26.27 7.17 -18.72
CA ARG A 303 24.86 7.59 -18.80
C ARG A 303 23.93 6.69 -17.98
N LEU A 304 24.17 5.38 -18.01
CA LEU A 304 23.43 4.40 -17.22
C LEU A 304 23.60 4.64 -15.71
N ILE A 305 24.85 4.83 -15.26
CA ILE A 305 25.17 5.16 -13.87
C ILE A 305 24.54 6.50 -13.48
N HIS A 306 24.62 7.52 -14.33
CA HIS A 306 23.98 8.80 -14.06
C HIS A 306 22.48 8.67 -13.83
N CYS A 307 21.74 8.06 -14.76
CA CYS A 307 20.31 7.82 -14.58
C CYS A 307 20.02 7.03 -13.28
N THR A 308 20.83 6.01 -13.00
CA THR A 308 20.65 5.18 -11.80
C THR A 308 20.82 5.99 -10.52
N LEU A 309 21.87 6.81 -10.44
CA LEU A 309 22.12 7.64 -9.27
C LEU A 309 21.07 8.73 -9.09
N VAL A 310 20.50 9.25 -10.17
CA VAL A 310 19.37 10.19 -10.11
C VAL A 310 18.12 9.50 -9.55
N ASN A 311 17.75 8.34 -10.08
CA ASN A 311 16.57 7.60 -9.60
C ASN A 311 16.71 7.13 -8.13
N LEU A 312 17.94 6.85 -7.70
CA LEU A 312 18.24 6.51 -6.31
C LEU A 312 18.34 7.74 -5.38
N GLY A 313 18.19 8.96 -5.92
CA GLY A 313 18.40 10.19 -5.17
C GLY A 313 19.83 10.34 -4.63
N ALA A 314 20.80 9.66 -5.24
CA ALA A 314 22.21 9.64 -4.86
C ALA A 314 23.05 10.70 -5.62
N TRP A 315 22.48 11.37 -6.62
CA TRP A 315 23.07 12.54 -7.28
C TRP A 315 22.27 13.80 -6.93
N ASP A 316 22.96 14.91 -6.65
CA ASP A 316 22.34 16.22 -6.50
C ASP A 316 22.60 17.05 -7.76
N HIS A 317 21.54 17.39 -8.49
CA HIS A 317 21.62 18.19 -9.71
C HIS A 317 21.99 19.66 -9.48
N GLU A 318 21.67 20.22 -8.31
CA GLU A 318 21.94 21.64 -8.04
C GLU A 318 23.41 21.89 -7.72
N SER A 319 24.00 21.03 -6.89
CA SER A 319 25.42 21.09 -6.55
C SER A 319 26.32 20.35 -7.53
N ASP A 320 25.73 19.53 -8.40
CA ASP A 320 26.41 18.61 -9.29
C ASP A 320 27.41 17.68 -8.58
N THR A 321 26.97 17.11 -7.46
CA THR A 321 27.79 16.23 -6.63
C THR A 321 27.04 14.99 -6.15
N ALA A 322 27.81 13.94 -5.83
CA ALA A 322 27.26 12.73 -5.23
C ALA A 322 26.81 12.98 -3.79
N ARG A 323 25.55 12.62 -3.50
CA ARG A 323 24.98 12.55 -2.15
C ARG A 323 25.56 11.32 -1.44
N SER A 324 26.78 11.48 -0.95
CA SER A 324 27.59 10.39 -0.38
C SER A 324 26.87 9.60 0.70
N HIS A 325 26.06 10.23 1.54
CA HIS A 325 25.29 9.55 2.59
C HIS A 325 24.21 8.61 2.04
N VAL A 326 23.65 8.90 0.87
CA VAL A 326 22.70 8.03 0.16
C VAL A 326 23.46 6.89 -0.50
N LEU A 327 24.52 7.21 -1.26
CA LEU A 327 25.25 6.19 -2.00
C LEU A 327 25.87 5.12 -1.08
N ARG A 328 26.32 5.52 0.12
CA ARG A 328 26.80 4.61 1.18
C ARG A 328 25.81 3.52 1.59
N SER A 329 24.50 3.77 1.56
CA SER A 329 23.53 2.76 1.99
C SER A 329 23.50 1.55 1.03
N PHE A 330 23.94 1.74 -0.21
CA PHE A 330 24.00 0.70 -1.22
C PHE A 330 25.28 -0.14 -1.19
N PHE A 331 26.26 0.21 -0.35
CA PHE A 331 27.52 -0.52 -0.27
C PHE A 331 27.79 -1.05 1.14
N GLN A 332 28.32 -2.26 1.21
CA GLN A 332 28.80 -2.89 2.43
C GLN A 332 30.32 -3.01 2.39
N PRO A 333 31.06 -2.41 3.35
CA PRO A 333 32.51 -2.56 3.42
C PRO A 333 32.91 -4.00 3.71
N ALA A 334 34.08 -4.38 3.17
CA ALA A 334 34.68 -5.68 3.44
C ALA A 334 34.96 -5.86 4.93
N ALA A 335 34.76 -7.08 5.44
CA ALA A 335 34.98 -7.37 6.85
C ALA A 335 36.43 -7.08 7.24
N GLY A 336 36.63 -6.20 8.23
CA GLY A 336 37.95 -5.81 8.74
C GLY A 336 38.62 -4.67 7.98
N ASP A 337 38.03 -4.13 6.91
CA ASP A 337 38.50 -2.89 6.30
C ASP A 337 38.05 -1.70 7.16
N CYS A 338 39.01 -1.03 7.80
CA CYS A 338 38.76 0.19 8.57
C CYS A 338 39.05 1.49 7.78
N CYS A 339 39.62 1.36 6.58
CA CYS A 339 40.12 2.49 5.77
C CYS A 339 39.21 2.83 4.59
N TYR A 340 38.19 2.00 4.30
CA TYR A 340 37.25 2.19 3.19
C TYR A 340 36.70 3.62 3.12
N LEU A 341 36.28 4.18 4.25
CA LEU A 341 35.66 5.50 4.31
C LEU A 341 36.62 6.61 3.91
N ASN A 342 37.85 6.60 4.45
CA ASN A 342 38.86 7.62 4.14
C ASN A 342 39.27 7.53 2.67
N ARG A 343 39.50 6.32 2.15
CA ARG A 343 39.87 6.12 0.74
C ARG A 343 38.78 6.61 -0.22
N THR A 344 37.51 6.30 0.06
CA THR A 344 36.39 6.80 -0.75
C THR A 344 36.29 8.33 -0.69
N LEU A 345 36.46 8.94 0.49
CA LEU A 345 36.40 10.40 0.64
C LEU A 345 37.56 11.11 -0.07
N GLU A 346 38.78 10.61 0.06
CA GLU A 346 39.95 11.12 -0.67
C GLU A 346 39.73 11.03 -2.19
N CYS A 347 39.19 9.91 -2.67
CA CYS A 347 38.83 9.74 -4.07
C CYS A 347 37.81 10.79 -4.55
N LEU A 348 36.70 10.97 -3.81
CA LEU A 348 35.65 11.93 -4.15
C LEU A 348 36.15 13.38 -4.17
N GLN A 349 37.08 13.76 -3.28
CA GLN A 349 37.69 15.09 -3.28
C GLN A 349 38.44 15.38 -4.58
N CYS A 350 39.03 14.37 -5.21
CA CYS A 350 39.76 14.52 -6.46
C CYS A 350 38.84 14.59 -7.68
N VAL A 351 37.63 13.98 -7.65
CA VAL A 351 36.72 13.90 -8.82
C VAL A 351 36.40 15.28 -9.39
N ASN A 352 35.97 16.21 -8.53
CA ASN A 352 35.56 17.56 -8.96
C ASN A 352 36.69 18.38 -9.57
N SER A 353 37.95 18.09 -9.21
CA SER A 353 39.13 18.76 -9.76
C SER A 353 39.66 18.11 -11.04
N LYS A 354 39.25 16.87 -11.33
CA LYS A 354 39.83 16.01 -12.36
C LYS A 354 38.97 15.94 -13.64
N HIS A 355 37.66 16.12 -13.52
CA HIS A 355 36.72 15.95 -14.64
C HIS A 355 35.86 17.20 -14.89
N GLU A 356 36.01 17.80 -16.07
CA GLU A 356 35.14 18.90 -16.53
C GLU A 356 33.80 18.40 -17.09
N ASP A 357 33.73 17.15 -17.57
CA ASP A 357 32.50 16.54 -18.06
C ASP A 357 31.59 16.03 -16.92
N HIS A 358 30.29 16.27 -17.06
CA HIS A 358 29.25 15.87 -16.12
C HIS A 358 29.17 14.36 -15.92
N TYR A 359 29.06 13.61 -17.00
CA TYR A 359 28.87 12.16 -16.96
C TYR A 359 30.13 11.46 -16.44
N GLU A 360 31.32 11.98 -16.75
CA GLU A 360 32.57 11.53 -16.15
C GLU A 360 32.62 11.77 -14.64
N ARG A 361 32.20 12.94 -14.14
CA ARG A 361 32.13 13.21 -12.69
C ARG A 361 31.20 12.23 -11.99
N VAL A 362 30.03 11.99 -12.56
CA VAL A 362 29.03 11.08 -11.99
C VAL A 362 29.56 9.65 -11.95
N TYR A 363 30.14 9.19 -13.05
CA TYR A 363 30.73 7.87 -13.17
C TYR A 363 31.91 7.67 -12.20
N GLU A 364 32.86 8.61 -12.16
CA GLU A 364 34.04 8.50 -11.29
C GLU A 364 33.63 8.57 -9.81
N SER A 365 32.59 9.33 -9.47
CA SER A 365 32.02 9.34 -8.12
C SER A 365 31.47 7.97 -7.71
N PHE A 366 30.76 7.27 -8.60
CA PHE A 366 30.33 5.89 -8.37
C PHE A 366 31.54 4.95 -8.24
N GLN A 367 32.55 5.09 -9.10
CA GLN A 367 33.75 4.26 -9.04
C GLN A 367 34.56 4.45 -7.75
N CYS A 368 34.56 5.64 -7.16
CA CYS A 368 35.14 5.85 -5.83
C CYS A 368 34.50 4.94 -4.78
N PHE A 369 33.19 4.69 -4.86
CA PHE A 369 32.49 3.75 -3.99
C PHE A 369 32.78 2.29 -4.37
N ASN A 370 32.63 1.96 -5.65
CA ASN A 370 32.82 0.61 -6.17
C ASN A 370 34.21 0.05 -5.88
N HIS A 371 35.26 0.87 -5.98
CA HIS A 371 36.64 0.44 -5.75
C HIS A 371 37.10 0.54 -4.28
N ASN A 372 36.60 1.53 -3.53
CA ASN A 372 37.18 1.83 -2.20
C ASN A 372 36.23 1.57 -1.03
N TYR A 373 34.91 1.56 -1.24
CA TYR A 373 33.96 1.45 -0.15
C TYR A 373 33.63 -0.01 0.18
N GLY A 374 33.39 -0.85 -0.83
CA GLY A 374 33.03 -2.25 -0.64
C GLY A 374 32.14 -2.79 -1.76
N SER A 375 31.34 -3.80 -1.46
CA SER A 375 30.45 -4.45 -2.44
C SER A 375 29.02 -3.92 -2.34
N LEU A 376 28.30 -3.92 -3.47
CA LEU A 376 26.88 -3.58 -3.49
C LEU A 376 26.06 -4.55 -2.62
N VAL A 377 25.13 -4.02 -1.86
CA VAL A 377 24.21 -4.81 -1.03
C VAL A 377 23.10 -5.43 -1.88
N SER A 378 22.72 -6.67 -1.56
CA SER A 378 21.66 -7.39 -2.28
C SER A 378 20.25 -7.08 -1.76
N SER A 379 20.13 -6.53 -0.54
CA SER A 379 18.87 -6.14 0.08
C SER A 379 18.43 -4.76 -0.36
N ASP A 380 17.12 -4.55 -0.43
CA ASP A 380 16.55 -3.26 -0.80
C ASP A 380 16.95 -2.19 0.23
N GLN A 381 17.27 -1.01 -0.27
CA GLN A 381 17.68 0.13 0.55
C GLN A 381 16.64 1.23 0.49
N TYR A 382 16.61 2.05 1.53
CA TYR A 382 15.77 3.23 1.56
C TYR A 382 16.24 4.26 0.51
N VAL A 383 15.34 4.67 -0.38
CA VAL A 383 15.57 5.74 -1.36
C VAL A 383 14.95 7.03 -0.81
N PRO A 384 15.73 8.12 -0.67
CA PRO A 384 15.22 9.36 -0.10
C PRO A 384 14.26 10.05 -1.06
N PHE A 385 13.19 10.63 -0.49
CA PHE A 385 12.29 11.48 -1.25
C PHE A 385 12.93 12.83 -1.56
N GLU A 386 12.66 13.35 -2.74
CA GLU A 386 12.85 14.76 -3.03
C GLU A 386 11.91 15.63 -2.17
N ARG A 387 12.23 16.93 -2.07
CA ARG A 387 11.49 17.88 -1.24
C ARG A 387 10.00 17.95 -1.60
N SER A 388 9.66 17.90 -2.88
CA SER A 388 8.28 17.86 -3.38
C SER A 388 7.54 16.59 -2.94
N GLY A 389 8.22 15.45 -2.95
CA GLY A 389 7.72 14.17 -2.44
C GLY A 389 7.42 14.21 -0.95
N LEU A 390 8.33 14.78 -0.15
CA LEU A 390 8.11 15.00 1.28
C LEU A 390 6.90 15.88 1.56
N PHE A 391 6.72 16.98 0.81
CA PHE A 391 5.53 17.81 0.94
C PHE A 391 4.25 17.04 0.62
N ARG A 392 4.22 16.26 -0.47
CA ARG A 392 3.06 15.41 -0.80
C ARG A 392 2.73 14.40 0.31
N ILE A 393 3.74 13.81 0.94
CA ILE A 393 3.54 12.88 2.07
C ILE A 393 2.86 13.62 3.23
N ILE A 394 3.34 14.80 3.58
CA ILE A 394 2.79 15.62 4.67
C ILE A 394 1.37 16.11 4.35
N GLU A 395 1.15 16.65 3.15
CA GLU A 395 -0.18 17.11 2.69
C GLU A 395 -1.20 15.97 2.76
N THR A 396 -0.82 14.76 2.33
CA THR A 396 -1.70 13.59 2.45
C THR A 396 -1.92 13.20 3.91
N GLY A 397 -0.91 13.31 4.77
CA GLY A 397 -1.06 13.11 6.21
C GLY A 397 -2.11 14.05 6.81
N PHE A 398 -2.13 15.32 6.40
CA PHE A 398 -3.17 16.27 6.82
C PHE A 398 -4.57 15.86 6.35
N THR A 399 -4.70 15.42 5.10
CA THR A 399 -5.96 14.95 4.53
C THR A 399 -6.47 13.68 5.23
N LEU A 400 -5.60 12.68 5.42
CA LEU A 400 -5.95 11.42 6.09
C LEU A 400 -6.41 11.61 7.53
N ARG A 401 -5.92 12.66 8.20
CA ARG A 401 -6.29 13.01 9.58
C ARG A 401 -7.38 14.07 9.65
N THR A 402 -7.93 14.48 8.51
CA THR A 402 -9.00 15.48 8.40
C THR A 402 -8.73 16.69 9.28
N LEU A 403 -7.52 17.26 9.20
CA LEU A 403 -7.14 18.37 10.08
C LEU A 403 -8.11 19.55 9.88
N PRO A 404 -8.72 20.06 10.95
CA PRO A 404 -9.56 21.25 10.86
C PRO A 404 -8.78 22.42 10.25
N ARG A 405 -9.48 23.27 9.50
CA ARG A 405 -8.88 24.47 8.89
C ARG A 405 -8.12 25.33 9.91
N CYS A 406 -8.70 25.54 11.10
CA CYS A 406 -8.03 26.29 12.17
C CYS A 406 -6.70 25.65 12.59
N THR A 407 -6.60 24.32 12.61
CA THR A 407 -5.37 23.58 12.92
C THR A 407 -4.32 23.79 11.82
N LEU A 408 -4.73 23.76 10.55
CA LEU A 408 -3.85 24.05 9.42
C LEU A 408 -3.35 25.50 9.45
N GLU A 409 -4.20 26.45 9.84
CA GLU A 409 -3.82 27.87 10.03
C GLU A 409 -2.74 27.99 11.13
N GLN A 410 -2.93 27.32 12.28
CA GLN A 410 -1.92 27.25 13.35
C GLN A 410 -0.60 26.64 12.84
N TYR A 411 -0.66 25.53 12.11
CA TYR A 411 0.55 24.91 11.56
C TYR A 411 1.26 25.82 10.55
N SER A 412 0.51 26.57 9.73
CA SER A 412 1.05 27.52 8.77
C SER A 412 1.83 28.67 9.43
N GLU A 413 1.46 29.01 10.67
CA GLU A 413 2.12 30.00 11.52
C GLU A 413 3.31 29.40 12.29
N GLY A 414 3.46 28.07 12.29
CA GLY A 414 4.53 27.35 12.99
C GLY A 414 4.12 26.83 14.38
N ASN A 415 2.85 27.00 14.78
CA ASN A 415 2.30 26.51 16.03
C ASN A 415 1.92 25.03 15.90
N ILE A 416 2.93 24.15 15.89
CA ILE A 416 2.79 22.71 15.57
C ILE A 416 2.98 21.81 16.80
N LEU A 417 3.86 22.19 17.74
CA LEU A 417 4.22 21.35 18.88
C LEU A 417 3.07 21.24 19.89
N ASP A 418 3.04 20.11 20.59
CA ASP A 418 2.09 19.78 21.67
C ASP A 418 0.62 19.65 21.23
N ASP A 419 0.39 19.45 19.93
CA ASP A 419 -0.90 19.10 19.36
C ASP A 419 -1.02 17.58 19.11
N ALA A 420 -2.16 17.01 19.50
CA ALA A 420 -2.44 15.58 19.33
C ALA A 420 -2.57 15.19 17.87
N HIS A 421 -3.05 16.09 17.00
CA HIS A 421 -3.12 15.82 15.56
C HIS A 421 -1.71 15.72 14.97
N PHE A 422 -0.75 16.50 15.46
CA PHE A 422 0.62 16.47 14.96
C PHE A 422 1.26 15.10 15.17
N ALA A 423 1.11 14.50 16.36
CA ALA A 423 1.61 13.15 16.62
C ALA A 423 1.06 12.13 15.61
N GLN A 424 -0.24 12.21 15.33
CA GLN A 424 -0.95 11.30 14.44
C GLN A 424 -0.60 11.51 12.96
N VAL A 425 -0.42 12.76 12.52
CA VAL A 425 0.08 13.08 11.18
C VAL A 425 1.53 12.65 11.04
N HIS A 426 2.36 12.92 12.04
CA HIS A 426 3.78 12.58 12.01
C HIS A 426 3.98 11.07 11.89
N LEU A 427 3.19 10.26 12.59
CA LEU A 427 3.18 8.81 12.40
C LEU A 427 2.78 8.40 10.98
N ALA A 428 1.72 8.98 10.42
CA ALA A 428 1.31 8.67 9.05
C ALA A 428 2.41 9.02 8.03
N CYS A 429 3.05 10.18 8.20
CA CYS A 429 4.19 10.60 7.40
C CYS A 429 5.38 9.65 7.56
N ALA A 430 5.62 9.14 8.76
CA ALA A 430 6.76 8.28 9.04
C ALA A 430 6.60 6.85 8.50
N LEU A 431 5.38 6.31 8.59
CA LEU A 431 5.02 5.05 7.97
C LEU A 431 5.10 5.15 6.45
N ARG A 432 4.50 6.19 5.87
CA ARG A 432 4.48 6.38 4.41
C ARG A 432 5.85 6.76 3.84
N GLY A 433 6.62 7.50 4.62
CA GLY A 433 7.99 7.85 4.33
C GLY A 433 8.96 6.73 4.62
N GLY A 434 8.54 5.54 5.06
CA GLY A 434 9.42 4.37 5.20
C GLY A 434 10.49 4.44 6.30
N TYR A 435 10.48 5.48 7.14
CA TYR A 435 11.41 5.62 8.27
C TYR A 435 10.82 5.17 9.61
N TYR A 436 9.59 4.65 9.64
CA TYR A 436 9.00 4.01 10.81
C TYR A 436 8.22 2.76 10.40
N SER A 437 8.24 1.72 11.23
CA SER A 437 7.34 0.57 11.11
C SER A 437 6.69 0.25 12.46
N LEU A 438 5.50 -0.36 12.43
CA LEU A 438 4.82 -0.77 13.66
C LEU A 438 5.56 -1.91 14.38
N GLN A 439 6.36 -2.69 13.66
CA GLN A 439 7.06 -3.86 14.20
C GLN A 439 8.42 -3.49 14.79
N SER A 440 9.18 -2.65 14.10
CA SER A 440 10.57 -2.30 14.43
C SER A 440 10.75 -0.86 14.93
N GLY A 441 9.70 -0.02 14.88
CA GLY A 441 9.77 1.37 15.30
C GLY A 441 10.53 2.25 14.31
N LEU A 442 11.20 3.28 14.84
CA LEU A 442 11.93 4.28 14.04
C LEU A 442 13.22 3.70 13.46
N ASN A 443 13.40 3.84 12.14
CA ASN A 443 14.63 3.50 11.44
C ASN A 443 15.51 4.76 11.28
N LEU A 444 16.41 4.98 12.25
CA LEU A 444 17.34 6.12 12.22
C LEU A 444 18.23 6.17 10.97
N GLN A 445 18.57 5.01 10.39
CA GLN A 445 19.34 4.96 9.15
C GLN A 445 18.54 5.53 7.97
N ALA A 446 17.25 5.23 7.87
CA ALA A 446 16.39 5.81 6.84
C ALA A 446 16.21 7.33 7.04
N VAL A 447 16.05 7.79 8.28
CA VAL A 447 16.01 9.23 8.62
C VAL A 447 17.32 9.92 8.22
N TYR A 448 18.47 9.29 8.49
CA TYR A 448 19.77 9.81 8.07
C TYR A 448 19.91 9.90 6.54
N VAL A 449 19.50 8.87 5.81
CA VAL A 449 19.52 8.89 4.33
C VAL A 449 18.63 10.02 3.79
N GLN A 450 17.49 10.28 4.43
CA GLN A 450 16.56 11.34 4.03
C GLN A 450 17.09 12.76 4.28
N PHE A 451 17.65 13.03 5.46
CA PHE A 451 17.95 14.39 5.91
C PHE A 451 19.44 14.72 6.03
N ALA A 452 20.33 13.74 5.89
CA ALA A 452 21.79 13.91 5.85
C ALA A 452 22.43 14.53 7.12
N HIS A 453 21.80 14.42 8.30
CA HIS A 453 22.36 14.94 9.56
C HIS A 453 23.21 13.88 10.28
N PRO A 454 24.55 14.03 10.36
CA PRO A 454 25.43 13.03 10.98
C PRO A 454 25.10 12.72 12.45
N GLU A 455 24.51 13.69 13.16
CA GLU A 455 24.05 13.56 14.54
C GLU A 455 23.05 12.41 14.73
N LEU A 456 22.34 12.01 13.66
CA LEU A 456 21.40 10.88 13.68
C LEU A 456 22.08 9.52 13.87
N LEU A 457 23.37 9.41 13.54
CA LEU A 457 24.13 8.16 13.61
C LEU A 457 24.96 8.03 14.89
N THR A 458 24.89 9.02 15.79
CA THR A 458 25.65 9.00 17.05
C THR A 458 25.06 8.01 18.04
N ALA A 459 25.90 7.51 18.95
CA ALA A 459 25.45 6.62 20.01
C ALA A 459 24.48 7.34 20.96
N GLU A 460 24.70 8.63 21.19
CA GLU A 460 23.89 9.49 22.04
C GLU A 460 22.46 9.64 21.50
N THR A 461 22.30 9.94 20.20
CA THR A 461 20.98 10.06 19.58
C THR A 461 20.26 8.72 19.59
N LYS A 462 20.96 7.63 19.26
CA LYS A 462 20.38 6.28 19.32
C LYS A 462 19.90 5.92 20.73
N GLN A 463 20.71 6.20 21.76
CA GLN A 463 20.33 5.97 23.16
C GLN A 463 19.13 6.83 23.58
N CYS A 464 19.07 8.09 23.15
CA CYS A 464 17.92 8.96 23.39
C CYS A 464 16.64 8.37 22.78
N CYS A 465 16.69 7.98 21.50
CA CYS A 465 15.53 7.41 20.81
C CYS A 465 15.08 6.09 21.45
N ASP A 466 16.02 5.20 21.80
CA ASP A 466 15.73 3.93 22.47
C ASP A 466 15.11 4.14 23.87
N ALA A 467 15.58 5.13 24.62
CA ALA A 467 15.04 5.47 25.93
C ALA A 467 13.62 6.05 25.82
N ALA A 468 13.42 7.03 24.93
CA ALA A 468 12.11 7.65 24.68
C ALA A 468 11.08 6.62 24.19
N ALA A 469 11.50 5.63 23.40
CA ALA A 469 10.63 4.55 22.93
C ALA A 469 10.16 3.59 24.03
N ARG A 470 10.94 3.43 25.11
CA ARG A 470 10.69 2.49 26.21
C ARG A 470 10.05 3.11 27.45
N GLU A 471 10.02 4.43 27.54
CA GLU A 471 9.54 5.15 28.72
C GLU A 471 8.08 4.81 29.09
N GLU A 472 7.21 4.53 28.11
CA GLU A 472 5.87 3.96 28.35
C GLU A 472 5.58 2.86 27.31
N CYS A 473 5.83 1.60 27.67
CA CYS A 473 5.67 0.47 26.75
C CYS A 473 4.25 0.34 26.16
N ASP A 474 3.22 0.74 26.90
CA ASP A 474 1.81 0.61 26.50
C ASP A 474 1.26 1.82 25.71
N SER A 475 2.08 2.85 25.47
CA SER A 475 1.66 4.01 24.66
C SER A 475 1.49 3.65 23.18
N ASP A 476 0.59 4.33 22.48
CA ASP A 476 0.38 4.13 21.04
C ASP A 476 1.60 4.62 20.22
N HIS A 477 1.72 4.14 18.98
CA HIS A 477 2.86 4.46 18.12
C HIS A 477 3.01 5.95 17.80
N ALA A 478 1.92 6.71 17.76
CA ALA A 478 1.97 8.13 17.45
C ALA A 478 2.54 8.90 18.64
N THR A 479 2.08 8.57 19.85
CA THR A 479 2.64 9.10 21.11
C THR A 479 4.12 8.74 21.24
N LYS A 480 4.51 7.48 20.98
CA LYS A 480 5.90 7.04 21.00
C LYS A 480 6.78 7.83 20.02
N LEU A 481 6.36 7.92 18.76
CA LEU A 481 7.12 8.62 17.73
C LEU A 481 7.21 10.13 18.03
N TYR A 482 6.11 10.74 18.46
CA TYR A 482 6.10 12.15 18.85
C TYR A 482 7.09 12.42 19.99
N ARG A 483 7.13 11.54 21.00
CA ARG A 483 8.09 11.65 22.12
C ARG A 483 9.53 11.55 21.65
N ILE A 484 9.84 10.55 20.82
CA ILE A 484 11.18 10.39 20.21
C ILE A 484 11.55 11.67 19.46
N PHE A 485 10.64 12.19 18.63
CA PHE A 485 10.87 13.40 17.87
C PHE A 485 11.13 14.60 18.78
N ARG A 486 10.22 14.88 19.72
CA ARG A 486 10.28 16.04 20.61
C ARG A 486 11.54 16.03 21.49
N ASN A 487 11.91 14.87 22.01
CA ASN A 487 13.00 14.76 22.99
C ASN A 487 14.37 14.64 22.32
N CYS A 488 14.44 14.02 21.13
CA CYS A 488 15.72 13.63 20.54
C CYS A 488 15.99 14.25 19.16
N LEU A 489 14.98 14.50 18.33
CA LEU A 489 15.18 14.80 16.91
C LEU A 489 14.79 16.22 16.49
N LYS A 490 13.95 16.92 17.25
CA LYS A 490 13.37 18.23 16.86
C LYS A 490 14.42 19.28 16.47
N ASP A 491 15.58 19.23 17.10
CA ASP A 491 16.68 20.20 16.90
C ASP A 491 17.71 19.67 15.89
N ILE A 492 17.56 18.43 15.43
CA ILE A 492 18.44 17.75 14.47
C ILE A 492 17.85 17.83 13.06
N ILE A 493 16.55 17.54 12.90
CA ILE A 493 15.91 17.44 11.58
C ILE A 493 14.89 18.57 11.34
N PRO A 494 14.83 19.16 10.13
CA PRO A 494 14.02 20.34 9.85
C PRO A 494 12.53 20.03 9.56
N THR A 495 11.97 19.00 10.19
CA THR A 495 10.61 18.52 9.88
C THR A 495 9.54 19.57 10.18
N LEU A 496 9.65 20.34 11.25
CA LEU A 496 8.65 21.38 11.58
C LEU A 496 8.48 22.42 10.46
N GLY A 497 9.58 22.85 9.83
CA GLY A 497 9.53 23.77 8.70
C GLY A 497 8.84 23.17 7.46
N LEU A 498 9.00 21.85 7.25
CA LEU A 498 8.31 21.14 6.18
C LEU A 498 6.80 21.09 6.41
N PHE A 499 6.38 20.78 7.65
CA PHE A 499 4.96 20.76 8.04
C PHE A 499 4.32 22.14 7.94
N GLN A 500 5.03 23.19 8.38
CA GLN A 500 4.56 24.57 8.24
C GLN A 500 4.33 24.94 6.77
N THR A 501 5.27 24.59 5.90
CA THR A 501 5.19 24.91 4.47
C THR A 501 4.06 24.14 3.78
N ALA A 502 3.92 22.85 4.08
CA ALA A 502 2.82 22.02 3.58
C ALA A 502 1.46 22.57 4.01
N ALA A 503 1.32 23.05 5.25
CA ALA A 503 0.06 23.61 5.75
C ALA A 503 -0.34 24.88 4.96
N LYS A 504 0.62 25.75 4.65
CA LYS A 504 0.39 26.92 3.77
C LYS A 504 -0.11 26.50 2.38
N ASN A 505 0.49 25.47 1.80
CA ASN A 505 0.10 24.99 0.46
C ASN A 505 -1.34 24.45 0.44
N VAL A 506 -1.73 23.67 1.46
CA VAL A 506 -3.09 23.11 1.56
C VAL A 506 -4.12 24.23 1.74
N LEU A 507 -3.86 25.20 2.62
CA LEU A 507 -4.77 26.32 2.84
C LEU A 507 -5.00 27.14 1.57
N ASN A 508 -3.94 27.40 0.80
CA ASN A 508 -4.06 28.15 -0.45
C ASN A 508 -4.95 27.44 -1.47
N LYS A 509 -4.86 26.10 -1.57
CA LYS A 509 -5.70 25.27 -2.45
C LYS A 509 -7.19 25.26 -2.05
N CYS A 510 -7.52 25.58 -0.80
CA CYS A 510 -8.91 25.66 -0.32
C CYS A 510 -9.56 27.04 -0.54
N SER A 511 -8.82 28.02 -1.06
CA SER A 511 -9.28 29.39 -1.33
C SER A 511 -9.64 29.64 -2.80
N GLU A 512 -9.34 28.68 -3.68
CA GLU A 512 -9.75 28.59 -5.08
C GLU A 512 -10.95 27.65 -5.21
#